data_AF-A0ABD7B760-F1
#
_entry.id   AF-A0ABD7B760-F1
#
_cell.length_a   1.000
_cell.length_b   1.000
_cell.length_c   1.000
_cell.angle_alpha   90.00
_cell.angle_beta   90.00
_cell.angle_gamma   90.00
#
_symmetry.space_group_name_H-M   'P 1'
#
loop_
_entity.id
_entity.type
_entity.pdbx_description
1 polymer ?
#
loop_
_entity_poly.entity_id
_entity_poly.type
_entity_poly.pdbx_seq_one_letter_code
_entity_poly.pdbx_strand_id
1 'polypeptide(L)'
;MANAVSAGWHGHDYQARFFWIHASALRDPDQSHVIEVSYEADGPKAFDDVIIRYDPPRASTGPVRISVDYHQIKFHVTGAGRFGYADLIDPAFIGAETVSLLERLKQAKESAPPNAAFHLVTIDSVKDNDPLAEIISAVDYSLRLDKLSVGKTDGSKMGKVRKLWREHLKLASDDELMKVLEGLHIATAQRSLTQLRDDVNLRFRVVGLISCHDSSEFRFDAAARSLKSKGLYQFTREQFETLCKEEGWVRSEPPENRLNVALRSFTDGPNDRIDALPENTLSLLQHFDGRHLRPGEDWVSAIQPAVESFLARIKQAERRIRLFLDVHTSIAFLAGRCLGLKSGMEVELVQKGRSGTSVWRADDGKDKPAASITTEQLHAGPDIALVLSISRDAVDDVRDYVAKQPTIGKILHITPAEGPGQNAVAGGAHAARLADDVARAVAKIRVPFGAKIHVFSAAPNAVNFFVGQHVEAMGPCVFYEFDFNRRIDGSYHPTFKVQ
;
A
#
# COMPACT_ATOMS: atom_id res chain seq x y z
N MET A 1 2.96 11.80 -41.68
CA MET A 1 2.40 12.82 -40.76
C MET A 1 1.87 12.21 -39.47
N ALA A 2 1.00 11.18 -39.50
CA ALA A 2 0.49 10.54 -38.27
C ALA A 2 1.57 10.01 -37.30
N ASN A 3 2.60 9.33 -37.80
CA ASN A 3 3.70 8.79 -36.95
C ASN A 3 4.59 9.87 -36.31
N ALA A 4 4.62 11.08 -36.87
CA ALA A 4 5.39 12.20 -36.30
C ALA A 4 4.65 12.81 -35.10
N VAL A 5 3.30 12.82 -35.15
CA VAL A 5 2.45 13.27 -34.05
C VAL A 5 2.57 12.34 -32.84
N SER A 6 2.54 11.01 -33.06
CA SER A 6 2.70 10.04 -31.97
C SER A 6 4.11 10.05 -31.34
N ALA A 7 5.15 10.29 -32.14
CA ALA A 7 6.51 10.42 -31.63
C ALA A 7 6.68 11.65 -30.72
N GLY A 8 6.06 12.78 -31.08
CA GLY A 8 6.03 13.98 -30.24
C GLY A 8 5.32 13.73 -28.90
N TRP A 9 4.20 13.01 -28.91
CA TRP A 9 3.46 12.68 -27.68
C TRP A 9 4.29 11.84 -26.72
N HIS A 10 5.00 10.83 -27.22
CA HIS A 10 5.89 10.00 -26.40
C HIS A 10 7.07 10.79 -25.81
N GLY A 11 7.56 11.81 -26.52
CA GLY A 11 8.57 12.73 -25.98
C GLY A 11 8.04 13.49 -24.76
N HIS A 12 6.87 14.10 -24.87
CA HIS A 12 6.23 14.80 -23.76
C HIS A 12 5.87 13.85 -22.60
N ASP A 13 5.36 12.65 -22.87
CA ASP A 13 5.09 11.65 -21.83
C ASP A 13 6.35 11.29 -21.05
N TYR A 14 7.50 11.18 -21.74
CA TYR A 14 8.78 10.88 -21.10
C TYR A 14 9.21 12.02 -20.15
N GLN A 15 9.12 13.26 -20.61
CA GLN A 15 9.43 14.44 -19.79
C GLN A 15 8.48 14.56 -18.59
N ALA A 16 7.18 14.38 -18.80
CA ALA A 16 6.16 14.44 -17.76
C ALA A 16 6.40 13.38 -16.67
N ARG A 17 6.74 12.15 -17.04
CA ARG A 17 7.05 11.09 -16.05
C ARG A 17 8.33 11.38 -15.29
N PHE A 18 9.35 11.91 -15.94
CA PHE A 18 10.57 12.36 -15.27
C PHE A 18 10.25 13.48 -14.26
N PHE A 19 9.43 14.45 -14.66
CA PHE A 19 8.93 15.49 -13.76
C PHE A 19 8.20 14.90 -12.54
N TRP A 20 7.26 13.97 -12.73
CA TRP A 20 6.51 13.38 -11.61
C TRP A 20 7.40 12.59 -10.64
N ILE A 21 8.43 11.89 -11.14
CA ILE A 21 9.42 11.20 -10.31
C ILE A 21 10.13 12.16 -9.35
N HIS A 22 10.42 13.38 -9.80
CA HIS A 22 11.05 14.39 -8.96
C HIS A 22 10.02 15.14 -8.11
N ALA A 23 8.84 15.46 -8.66
CA ALA A 23 7.78 16.15 -7.93
C ALA A 23 7.29 15.34 -6.73
N SER A 24 7.33 14.00 -6.76
CA SER A 24 7.00 13.17 -5.59
C SER A 24 7.86 13.50 -4.36
N ALA A 25 9.11 13.94 -4.55
CA ALA A 25 10.00 14.32 -3.46
C ALA A 25 9.46 15.51 -2.65
N LEU A 26 8.61 16.35 -3.24
CA LEU A 26 7.96 17.47 -2.55
C LEU A 26 6.98 17.01 -1.45
N ARG A 27 6.55 15.74 -1.48
CA ARG A 27 5.69 15.11 -0.47
C ARG A 27 6.43 14.06 0.37
N ASP A 28 7.68 13.78 0.06
CA ASP A 28 8.52 12.83 0.79
C ASP A 28 9.17 13.50 2.01
N PRO A 29 8.89 13.08 3.26
CA PRO A 29 9.50 13.67 4.45
C PRO A 29 11.02 13.47 4.52
N ASP A 30 11.55 12.40 3.93
CA ASP A 30 13.00 12.09 3.95
C ASP A 30 13.78 12.92 2.93
N GLN A 31 13.07 13.56 1.99
CA GLN A 31 13.64 14.47 0.98
C GLN A 31 13.23 15.92 1.23
N SER A 32 13.21 16.33 2.51
CA SER A 32 12.86 17.69 2.96
C SER A 32 13.64 18.81 2.26
N HIS A 33 14.88 18.50 1.84
CA HIS A 33 15.75 19.40 1.10
C HIS A 33 15.30 19.73 -0.33
N VAL A 34 14.37 18.98 -0.92
CA VAL A 34 13.75 19.35 -2.22
C VAL A 34 12.65 20.38 -1.94
N ILE A 35 12.84 21.60 -2.44
CA ILE A 35 11.95 22.72 -2.15
C ILE A 35 11.04 23.09 -3.32
N GLU A 36 11.48 22.82 -4.56
CA GLU A 36 10.75 23.16 -5.78
C GLU A 36 11.08 22.18 -6.91
N VAL A 37 10.06 21.82 -7.68
CA VAL A 37 10.20 21.07 -8.94
C VAL A 37 9.37 21.76 -10.03
N SER A 38 9.96 21.94 -11.20
CA SER A 38 9.33 22.65 -12.33
C SER A 38 9.39 21.85 -13.62
N TYR A 39 8.39 22.03 -14.49
CA TYR A 39 8.19 21.34 -15.78
C TYR A 39 8.14 22.35 -16.94
N GLU A 40 9.04 22.22 -17.91
CA GLU A 40 9.16 23.13 -19.07
C GLU A 40 9.19 24.63 -18.65
N ALA A 41 9.90 24.97 -17.58
CA ALA A 41 9.80 26.30 -16.94
C ALA A 41 10.69 27.37 -17.59
N ASP A 42 10.61 28.62 -17.12
CA ASP A 42 11.49 29.71 -17.57
C ASP A 42 12.91 29.57 -16.98
N GLY A 43 13.61 28.49 -17.36
CA GLY A 43 14.99 28.21 -17.02
C GLY A 43 15.97 28.65 -18.12
N PRO A 44 17.27 28.35 -17.95
CA PRO A 44 18.22 28.46 -19.04
C PRO A 44 17.78 27.59 -20.22
N LYS A 45 17.67 28.19 -21.41
CA LYS A 45 17.19 27.51 -22.62
C LYS A 45 17.96 26.21 -22.87
N ALA A 46 17.25 25.16 -23.25
CA ALA A 46 17.77 23.82 -23.51
C ALA A 46 18.35 23.13 -22.26
N PHE A 47 17.83 23.49 -21.09
CA PHE A 47 18.07 22.92 -19.76
C PHE A 47 16.86 23.21 -18.83
N ASP A 48 15.68 23.27 -19.42
CA ASP A 48 14.46 23.81 -18.83
C ASP A 48 13.30 22.81 -18.82
N ASP A 49 13.50 21.59 -19.35
CA ASP A 49 12.46 20.55 -19.38
C ASP A 49 12.04 20.15 -17.95
N VAL A 50 13.01 19.93 -17.05
CA VAL A 50 12.74 19.71 -15.62
C VAL A 50 13.82 20.38 -14.76
N ILE A 51 13.40 21.15 -13.76
CA ILE A 51 14.29 21.85 -12.82
C ILE A 51 13.95 21.39 -11.41
N ILE A 52 14.97 21.04 -10.62
CA ILE A 52 14.82 20.71 -9.19
C ILE A 52 15.70 21.62 -8.37
N ARG A 53 15.12 22.32 -7.39
CA ARG A 53 15.86 23.19 -6.46
C ARG A 53 15.93 22.57 -5.07
N TYR A 54 17.07 22.79 -4.43
CA TYR A 54 17.39 22.22 -3.13
C TYR A 54 17.75 23.28 -2.10
N ASP A 55 17.20 23.15 -0.89
CA ASP A 55 17.62 23.89 0.30
C ASP A 55 17.44 23.01 1.56
N PRO A 56 18.53 22.57 2.23
CA PRO A 56 19.93 22.84 1.88
C PRO A 56 20.36 22.10 0.59
N PRO A 57 21.44 22.56 -0.08
CA PRO A 57 21.99 21.89 -1.26
C PRO A 57 22.24 20.38 -1.06
N ARG A 58 21.85 19.56 -2.04
CA ARG A 58 21.95 18.10 -1.95
C ARG A 58 23.40 17.61 -2.05
N ALA A 59 23.64 16.40 -1.52
CA ALA A 59 24.92 15.72 -1.70
C ALA A 59 25.18 15.39 -3.18
N SER A 60 26.45 15.43 -3.57
CA SER A 60 26.95 14.87 -4.84
C SER A 60 28.07 13.87 -4.55
N THR A 61 28.57 13.20 -5.60
CA THR A 61 29.74 12.31 -5.51
C THR A 61 31.04 13.07 -5.24
N GLY A 62 31.06 14.38 -5.51
CA GLY A 62 32.19 15.27 -5.32
C GLY A 62 32.09 16.13 -4.05
N PRO A 63 33.07 17.02 -3.83
CA PRO A 63 33.08 17.90 -2.65
C PRO A 63 32.03 19.01 -2.71
N VAL A 64 31.47 19.27 -3.90
CA VAL A 64 30.50 20.35 -4.13
C VAL A 64 29.08 19.86 -3.87
N ARG A 65 28.32 20.62 -3.08
CA ARG A 65 26.89 20.38 -2.85
C ARG A 65 26.07 21.08 -3.93
N ILE A 66 25.06 20.41 -4.48
CA ILE A 66 24.28 20.91 -5.63
C ILE A 66 23.04 21.66 -5.15
N SER A 67 22.90 22.92 -5.57
CA SER A 67 21.78 23.80 -5.21
C SER A 67 20.59 23.66 -6.17
N VAL A 68 20.86 23.29 -7.41
CA VAL A 68 19.85 23.11 -8.46
C VAL A 68 20.33 22.12 -9.51
N ASP A 69 19.43 21.25 -9.97
CA ASP A 69 19.61 20.42 -11.14
C ASP A 69 18.72 20.90 -12.28
N TYR A 70 19.33 21.22 -13.42
CA TYR A 70 18.66 21.58 -14.66
C TYR A 70 18.72 20.42 -15.66
N HIS A 71 17.60 20.00 -16.22
CA HIS A 71 17.54 18.85 -17.12
C HIS A 71 17.06 19.23 -18.52
N GLN A 72 17.82 18.77 -19.51
CA GLN A 72 17.40 18.64 -20.90
C GLN A 72 17.13 17.18 -21.18
N ILE A 73 15.91 16.85 -21.55
CA ILE A 73 15.41 15.49 -21.71
C ILE A 73 15.10 15.23 -23.17
N LYS A 74 15.77 14.23 -23.75
CA LYS A 74 15.65 13.88 -25.17
C LYS A 74 15.24 12.42 -25.33
N PHE A 75 14.06 12.22 -25.91
CA PHE A 75 13.49 10.91 -26.19
C PHE A 75 13.36 10.66 -27.71
N HIS A 76 13.65 9.42 -28.12
CA HIS A 76 13.33 8.93 -29.46
C HIS A 76 12.50 7.65 -29.33
N VAL A 77 11.64 7.35 -30.31
CA VAL A 77 10.80 6.13 -30.23
C VAL A 77 11.65 4.85 -30.34
N THR A 78 12.79 4.91 -31.02
CA THR A 78 13.68 3.76 -31.23
C THR A 78 14.98 3.90 -30.43
N GLY A 79 15.44 2.83 -29.78
CA GLY A 79 16.75 2.78 -29.10
C GLY A 79 17.97 2.68 -30.03
N ALA A 80 17.77 2.90 -31.34
CA ALA A 80 18.85 2.89 -32.34
C ALA A 80 19.66 4.20 -32.36
N GLY A 81 19.22 5.24 -31.65
CA GLY A 81 19.92 6.53 -31.60
C GLY A 81 21.33 6.38 -31.06
N ARG A 82 22.28 7.01 -31.75
CA ARG A 82 23.71 7.01 -31.41
C ARG A 82 24.28 8.40 -31.55
N PHE A 83 25.03 8.85 -30.56
CA PHE A 83 25.69 10.16 -30.56
C PHE A 83 27.11 10.09 -29.98
N GLY A 84 27.90 11.12 -30.21
CA GLY A 84 29.29 11.23 -29.79
C GLY A 84 29.65 12.67 -29.44
N TYR A 85 30.91 12.90 -29.11
CA TYR A 85 31.36 14.22 -28.63
C TYR A 85 31.11 15.36 -29.64
N ALA A 86 31.16 15.07 -30.95
CA ALA A 86 30.91 16.06 -32.00
C ALA A 86 29.42 16.46 -32.10
N ASP A 87 28.49 15.58 -31.72
CA ASP A 87 27.06 15.89 -31.78
C ASP A 87 26.66 16.91 -30.71
N LEU A 88 27.44 17.08 -29.63
CA LEU A 88 27.17 18.07 -28.58
C LEU A 88 27.32 19.54 -29.05
N ILE A 89 28.03 19.74 -30.17
CA ILE A 89 28.19 21.05 -30.81
C ILE A 89 27.27 21.23 -32.04
N ASP A 90 26.46 20.22 -32.37
CA ASP A 90 25.47 20.31 -33.43
C ASP A 90 24.13 20.81 -32.86
N PRO A 91 23.60 21.97 -33.29
CA PRO A 91 22.27 22.44 -32.89
C PRO A 91 21.16 21.40 -33.11
N ALA A 92 21.23 20.64 -34.21
CA ALA A 92 20.21 19.66 -34.56
C ALA A 92 20.10 18.52 -33.53
N PHE A 93 21.18 18.26 -32.77
CA PHE A 93 21.20 17.22 -31.75
C PHE A 93 20.13 17.47 -30.67
N ILE A 94 19.94 18.73 -30.25
CA ILE A 94 18.91 19.12 -29.28
C ILE A 94 17.64 19.66 -29.97
N GLY A 95 17.50 19.48 -31.28
CA GLY A 95 16.36 20.01 -32.04
C GLY A 95 16.38 21.53 -32.21
N ALA A 96 17.54 22.17 -32.06
CA ALA A 96 17.73 23.59 -32.30
C ALA A 96 18.25 23.85 -33.72
N GLU A 97 18.00 25.06 -34.24
CA GLU A 97 18.47 25.44 -35.59
C GLU A 97 19.88 26.05 -35.58
N THR A 98 20.22 26.81 -34.54
CA THR A 98 21.39 27.71 -34.57
C THR A 98 22.29 27.65 -33.36
N VAL A 99 21.84 27.10 -32.23
CA VAL A 99 22.61 27.06 -30.98
C VAL A 99 22.71 25.64 -30.47
N SER A 100 23.94 25.18 -30.27
CA SER A 100 24.26 23.83 -29.79
C SER A 100 24.07 23.65 -28.27
N LEU A 101 24.06 22.41 -27.80
CA LEU A 101 23.98 22.09 -26.37
C LEU A 101 25.12 22.75 -25.57
N LEU A 102 26.37 22.70 -26.06
CA LEU A 102 27.49 23.29 -25.32
C LEU A 102 27.44 24.83 -25.31
N GLU A 103 26.93 25.47 -26.35
CA GLU A 103 26.68 26.92 -26.33
C GLU A 103 25.58 27.28 -25.34
N ARG A 104 24.52 26.46 -25.26
CA ARG A 104 23.45 26.61 -24.26
C ARG A 104 23.98 26.44 -22.85
N LEU A 105 24.85 25.46 -22.61
CA LEU A 105 25.51 25.27 -21.32
C LEU A 105 26.34 26.50 -20.93
N LYS A 106 27.16 27.01 -21.85
CA LYS A 106 27.96 28.22 -21.63
C LYS A 106 27.06 29.40 -21.25
N GLN A 107 25.99 29.64 -22.00
CA GLN A 107 25.00 30.69 -21.71
C GLN A 107 24.31 30.49 -20.36
N ALA A 108 23.90 29.26 -20.04
CA ALA A 108 23.22 28.93 -18.80
C ALA A 108 24.07 29.23 -17.55
N LYS A 109 25.39 29.01 -17.65
CA LYS A 109 26.34 29.29 -16.57
C LYS A 109 26.52 30.78 -16.27
N GLU A 110 26.15 31.68 -17.17
CA GLU A 110 26.25 33.12 -16.93
C GLU A 110 25.20 33.61 -15.92
N SER A 111 24.05 32.93 -15.82
CA SER A 111 22.93 33.32 -14.96
C SER A 111 22.55 32.28 -13.89
N ALA A 112 23.15 31.09 -13.93
CA ALA A 112 22.87 30.04 -12.95
C ALA A 112 23.45 30.37 -11.56
N PRO A 113 22.77 29.94 -10.48
CA PRO A 113 23.30 30.08 -9.14
C PRO A 113 24.58 29.23 -8.96
N PRO A 114 25.40 29.54 -7.95
CA PRO A 114 26.56 28.73 -7.62
C PRO A 114 26.19 27.25 -7.40
N ASN A 115 27.07 26.35 -7.84
CA ASN A 115 26.92 24.90 -7.70
C ASN A 115 25.67 24.31 -8.37
N ALA A 116 25.25 24.90 -9.49
CA ALA A 116 24.26 24.30 -10.38
C ALA A 116 24.84 23.11 -11.16
N ALA A 117 24.03 22.08 -11.37
CA ALA A 117 24.34 20.97 -12.27
C ALA A 117 23.37 20.95 -13.46
N PHE A 118 23.89 20.53 -14.62
CA PHE A 118 23.21 20.53 -15.90
C PHE A 118 23.23 19.11 -16.47
N HIS A 119 22.06 18.57 -16.81
CA HIS A 119 21.90 17.18 -17.18
C HIS A 119 21.32 17.07 -18.57
N LEU A 120 22.02 16.37 -19.46
CA LEU A 120 21.40 15.79 -20.64
C LEU A 120 20.93 14.37 -20.29
N VAL A 121 19.62 14.14 -20.37
CA VAL A 121 18.99 12.84 -20.14
C VAL A 121 18.49 12.31 -21.47
N THR A 122 19.01 11.16 -21.91
CA THR A 122 18.60 10.58 -23.19
C THR A 122 18.57 9.06 -23.18
N ILE A 123 17.69 8.48 -23.99
CA ILE A 123 17.66 7.05 -24.27
C ILE A 123 18.74 6.63 -25.28
N ASP A 124 19.33 7.58 -26.00
CA ASP A 124 20.36 7.30 -26.99
C ASP A 124 21.64 6.81 -26.30
N SER A 125 22.40 5.99 -27.02
CA SER A 125 23.68 5.47 -26.54
C SER A 125 24.84 6.20 -27.20
N VAL A 126 25.99 6.24 -26.52
CA VAL A 126 27.21 6.76 -27.14
C VAL A 126 27.63 5.84 -28.29
N LYS A 127 28.12 6.41 -29.39
CA LYS A 127 28.67 5.69 -30.55
C LYS A 127 29.82 4.77 -30.12
N ASP A 128 29.90 3.59 -30.71
CA ASP A 128 30.98 2.65 -30.44
C ASP A 128 32.34 3.29 -30.75
N ASN A 129 33.30 3.13 -29.82
CA ASN A 129 34.64 3.71 -29.87
C ASN A 129 34.72 5.25 -29.82
N ASP A 130 33.62 5.95 -29.57
CA ASP A 130 33.66 7.40 -29.40
C ASP A 130 34.36 7.79 -28.08
N PRO A 131 35.27 8.79 -28.09
CA PRO A 131 35.94 9.26 -26.88
C PRO A 131 35.00 9.65 -25.74
N LEU A 132 33.76 10.06 -26.04
CA LEU A 132 32.77 10.46 -25.05
C LEU A 132 32.48 9.34 -24.04
N ALA A 133 32.50 8.07 -24.46
CA ALA A 133 32.24 6.92 -23.59
C ALA A 133 33.30 6.76 -22.48
N GLU A 134 34.52 7.25 -22.67
CA GLU A 134 35.60 7.16 -21.68
C GLU A 134 35.55 8.26 -20.62
N ILE A 135 34.80 9.34 -20.90
CA ILE A 135 34.75 10.53 -20.05
C ILE A 135 33.39 10.74 -19.39
N ILE A 136 32.38 9.90 -19.65
CA ILE A 136 31.15 9.88 -18.86
C ILE A 136 31.35 8.98 -17.65
N SER A 137 31.14 9.51 -16.45
CA SER A 137 31.18 8.76 -15.20
C SER A 137 30.05 7.74 -15.13
N ALA A 138 30.39 6.47 -14.86
CA ALA A 138 29.39 5.44 -14.59
C ALA A 138 28.76 5.56 -13.18
N VAL A 139 29.29 6.43 -12.31
CA VAL A 139 28.78 6.62 -10.95
C VAL A 139 27.58 7.56 -10.92
N ASP A 140 27.65 8.66 -11.67
CA ASP A 140 26.69 9.76 -11.58
C ASP A 140 26.52 10.53 -12.89
N TYR A 141 27.03 10.00 -14.00
CA TYR A 141 26.97 10.60 -15.33
C TYR A 141 27.73 11.92 -15.52
N SER A 142 28.45 12.40 -14.50
CA SER A 142 29.29 13.59 -14.64
C SER A 142 30.37 13.41 -15.72
N LEU A 143 30.75 14.51 -16.38
CA LEU A 143 31.96 14.49 -17.20
C LEU A 143 33.22 14.41 -16.34
N ARG A 144 34.03 13.39 -16.61
CA ARG A 144 35.34 13.16 -16.02
C ARG A 144 36.37 14.12 -16.60
N LEU A 145 36.39 15.34 -16.08
CA LEU A 145 37.32 16.39 -16.51
C LEU A 145 38.79 15.99 -16.28
N ASP A 146 39.07 15.15 -15.28
CA ASP A 146 40.39 14.55 -15.04
C ASP A 146 40.86 13.72 -16.25
N LYS A 147 39.95 12.93 -16.84
CA LYS A 147 40.22 12.11 -18.01
C LYS A 147 40.23 12.94 -19.29
N LEU A 148 39.31 13.88 -19.43
CA LEU A 148 39.30 14.79 -20.57
C LEU A 148 40.59 15.62 -20.65
N SER A 149 41.23 15.94 -19.53
CA SER A 149 42.48 16.71 -19.48
C SER A 149 43.74 15.90 -19.86
N VAL A 150 43.63 14.59 -20.11
CA VAL A 150 44.79 13.75 -20.47
C VAL A 150 45.31 14.11 -21.87
N GLY A 151 46.64 14.15 -22.01
CA GLY A 151 47.33 14.48 -23.26
C GLY A 151 47.57 15.99 -23.43
N LYS A 152 48.79 16.37 -23.82
CA LYS A 152 49.24 17.78 -23.82
C LYS A 152 49.03 18.51 -25.15
N THR A 153 48.65 17.82 -26.22
CA THR A 153 48.52 18.40 -27.56
C THR A 153 47.15 18.09 -28.16
N ASP A 154 46.70 18.99 -29.04
CA ASP A 154 45.48 18.85 -29.84
C ASP A 154 45.45 17.58 -30.72
N GLY A 155 46.61 16.97 -30.97
CA GLY A 155 46.72 15.72 -31.73
C GLY A 155 46.36 14.46 -30.94
N SER A 156 46.36 14.53 -29.60
CA SER A 156 45.98 13.40 -28.73
C SER A 156 44.48 13.10 -28.82
N LYS A 157 44.06 11.89 -28.42
CA LYS A 157 42.64 11.48 -28.48
C LYS A 157 41.71 12.49 -27.79
N MET A 158 42.00 12.84 -26.54
CA MET A 158 41.22 13.84 -25.79
C MET A 158 41.55 15.27 -26.21
N GLY A 159 42.77 15.54 -26.69
CA GLY A 159 43.11 16.84 -27.29
C GLY A 159 42.24 17.19 -28.49
N LYS A 160 41.85 16.21 -29.32
CA LYS A 160 40.90 16.43 -30.44
C LYS A 160 39.51 16.79 -29.95
N VAL A 161 39.04 16.17 -28.86
CA VAL A 161 37.75 16.50 -28.22
C VAL A 161 37.78 17.92 -27.69
N ARG A 162 38.81 18.25 -26.89
CA ARG A 162 38.98 19.60 -26.31
C ARG A 162 39.10 20.66 -27.38
N LYS A 163 39.93 20.43 -28.42
CA LYS A 163 40.07 21.34 -29.55
C LYS A 163 38.72 21.62 -30.21
N LEU A 164 37.97 20.58 -30.56
CA LEU A 164 36.68 20.73 -31.24
C LEU A 164 35.72 21.60 -30.43
N TRP A 165 35.56 21.31 -29.14
CA TRP A 165 34.66 22.07 -28.27
C TRP A 165 35.17 23.50 -27.99
N ARG A 166 36.48 23.67 -27.78
CA ARG A 166 37.11 24.98 -27.54
C ARG A 166 36.95 25.92 -28.74
N GLU A 167 37.21 25.42 -29.94
CA GLU A 167 37.05 26.20 -31.18
C GLU A 167 35.58 26.56 -31.42
N HIS A 168 34.66 25.61 -31.25
CA HIS A 168 33.23 25.85 -31.40
C HIS A 168 32.71 26.92 -30.42
N LEU A 169 33.08 26.80 -29.14
CA LEU A 169 32.68 27.73 -28.08
C LEU A 169 33.46 29.05 -28.08
N LYS A 170 34.43 29.20 -29.00
CA LYS A 170 35.32 30.34 -29.14
C LYS A 170 36.06 30.67 -27.84
N LEU A 171 36.60 29.64 -27.19
CA LEU A 171 37.36 29.75 -25.94
C LEU A 171 38.85 29.81 -26.20
N ALA A 172 39.59 30.54 -25.37
CA ALA A 172 41.02 30.78 -25.57
C ALA A 172 41.90 29.62 -25.06
N SER A 173 41.42 28.83 -24.10
CA SER A 173 42.21 27.79 -23.44
C SER A 173 41.37 26.57 -23.03
N ASP A 174 42.06 25.45 -22.78
CA ASP A 174 41.42 24.24 -22.23
C ASP A 174 40.88 24.50 -20.81
N ASP A 175 41.50 25.40 -20.03
CA ASP A 175 41.02 25.77 -18.68
C ASP A 175 39.67 26.48 -18.73
N GLU A 176 39.44 27.35 -19.71
CA GLU A 176 38.13 27.96 -19.95
C GLU A 176 37.09 26.90 -20.32
N LEU A 177 37.46 25.92 -21.14
CA LEU A 177 36.59 24.80 -21.49
C LEU A 177 36.20 23.98 -20.26
N MET A 178 37.15 23.64 -19.38
CA MET A 178 36.86 22.87 -18.17
C MET A 178 35.86 23.58 -17.25
N LYS A 179 35.97 24.90 -17.10
CA LYS A 179 35.01 25.71 -16.33
C LYS A 179 33.61 25.66 -16.94
N VAL A 180 33.49 25.68 -18.27
CA VAL A 180 32.20 25.54 -18.95
C VAL A 180 31.61 24.14 -18.74
N LEU A 181 32.43 23.10 -18.77
CA LEU A 181 31.96 21.70 -18.66
C LEU A 181 31.71 21.24 -17.21
N GLU A 182 32.22 21.96 -16.22
CA GLU A 182 32.03 21.63 -14.80
C GLU A 182 30.53 21.51 -14.46
N GLY A 183 30.13 20.42 -13.82
CA GLY A 183 28.72 20.17 -13.49
C GLY A 183 27.84 19.76 -14.68
N LEU A 184 28.41 19.46 -15.86
CA LEU A 184 27.68 18.79 -16.93
C LEU A 184 27.63 17.28 -16.69
N HIS A 185 26.42 16.73 -16.75
CA HIS A 185 26.11 15.32 -16.66
C HIS A 185 25.43 14.83 -17.95
N ILE A 186 25.78 13.63 -18.40
CA ILE A 186 25.24 13.02 -19.63
C ILE A 186 24.70 11.62 -19.29
N ALA A 187 23.43 11.57 -18.91
CA ALA A 187 22.72 10.34 -18.57
C ALA A 187 22.21 9.67 -19.85
N THR A 188 22.95 8.67 -20.33
CA THR A 188 22.66 7.93 -21.58
C THR A 188 21.92 6.62 -21.30
N ALA A 189 21.39 5.99 -22.35
CA ALA A 189 20.72 4.68 -22.31
C ALA A 189 19.65 4.59 -21.19
N GLN A 190 18.90 5.67 -21.02
CA GLN A 190 17.95 5.80 -19.93
C GLN A 190 16.71 4.90 -20.10
N ARG A 191 15.99 4.76 -18.98
CA ARG A 191 14.83 3.87 -18.80
C ARG A 191 13.76 4.07 -19.88
N SER A 192 13.06 3.00 -20.24
CA SER A 192 11.89 3.07 -21.13
C SER A 192 10.71 3.82 -20.50
N LEU A 193 9.75 4.25 -21.33
CA LEU A 193 8.49 4.84 -20.87
C LEU A 193 7.77 3.95 -19.85
N THR A 194 7.72 2.64 -20.07
CA THR A 194 7.09 1.68 -19.14
C THR A 194 7.78 1.67 -17.79
N GLN A 195 9.12 1.62 -17.78
CA GLN A 195 9.90 1.66 -16.53
C GLN A 195 9.71 3.00 -15.78
N LEU A 196 9.58 4.12 -16.49
CA LEU A 196 9.26 5.40 -15.85
C LEU A 196 7.85 5.41 -15.27
N ARG A 197 6.86 4.80 -15.93
CA ARG A 197 5.50 4.64 -15.37
C ARG A 197 5.53 3.84 -14.07
N ASP A 198 6.29 2.75 -14.02
CA ASP A 198 6.43 1.95 -12.81
C ASP A 198 7.10 2.73 -11.68
N ASP A 199 8.12 3.54 -11.98
CA ASP A 199 8.80 4.38 -10.99
C ASP A 199 7.89 5.51 -10.47
N VAL A 200 7.13 6.18 -11.34
CA VAL A 200 6.11 7.17 -10.90
C VAL A 200 5.11 6.49 -9.96
N ASN A 201 4.56 5.33 -10.35
CA ASN A 201 3.60 4.60 -9.52
C ASN A 201 4.18 4.17 -8.16
N LEU A 202 5.43 3.69 -8.15
CA LEU A 202 6.13 3.30 -6.93
C LEU A 202 6.31 4.50 -6.00
N ARG A 203 6.86 5.60 -6.52
CA ARG A 203 7.12 6.82 -5.74
C ARG A 203 5.83 7.44 -5.22
N PHE A 204 4.81 7.54 -6.07
CA PHE A 204 3.50 8.06 -5.69
C PHE A 204 2.88 7.20 -4.58
N ARG A 205 2.97 5.87 -4.68
CA ARG A 205 2.54 4.96 -3.61
C ARG A 205 3.28 5.24 -2.29
N VAL A 206 4.59 5.41 -2.32
CA VAL A 206 5.42 5.68 -1.12
C VAL A 206 4.98 6.96 -0.43
N VAL A 207 4.69 8.02 -1.18
CA VAL A 207 4.25 9.32 -0.62
C VAL A 207 2.73 9.44 -0.42
N GLY A 208 2.00 8.32 -0.47
CA GLY A 208 0.57 8.27 -0.16
C GLY A 208 -0.37 8.77 -1.28
N LEU A 209 0.10 8.81 -2.53
CA LEU A 209 -0.69 9.15 -3.72
C LEU A 209 -1.15 7.89 -4.47
N ILE A 210 -2.27 8.00 -5.19
CA ILE A 210 -2.85 6.92 -6.00
C ILE A 210 -1.87 6.42 -7.08
N SER A 211 -2.01 5.16 -7.47
CA SER A 211 -1.25 4.52 -8.55
C SER A 211 -2.17 4.12 -9.70
N CYS A 212 -1.65 4.09 -10.93
CA CYS A 212 -2.36 3.73 -12.15
C CYS A 212 -1.67 2.56 -12.85
N HIS A 213 -2.08 1.32 -12.51
CA HIS A 213 -1.54 0.10 -13.10
C HIS A 213 -2.42 -0.43 -14.24
N ASP A 214 -3.74 -0.46 -14.05
CA ASP A 214 -4.64 -1.25 -14.90
C ASP A 214 -5.28 -0.47 -16.06
N SER A 215 -5.02 0.83 -16.15
CA SER A 215 -5.50 1.69 -17.24
C SER A 215 -4.53 1.68 -18.43
N SER A 216 -5.08 1.60 -19.64
CA SER A 216 -4.31 1.78 -20.89
C SER A 216 -3.68 3.18 -20.95
N GLU A 217 -4.44 4.20 -20.54
CA GLU A 217 -3.95 5.57 -20.40
C GLU A 217 -3.28 5.77 -19.04
N PHE A 218 -2.12 6.45 -19.03
CA PHE A 218 -1.46 6.87 -17.81
C PHE A 218 -1.87 8.31 -17.48
N ARG A 219 -2.81 8.46 -16.54
CA ARG A 219 -3.47 9.75 -16.25
C ARG A 219 -2.52 10.91 -15.96
N PHE A 220 -1.36 10.62 -15.40
CA PHE A 220 -0.40 11.66 -14.99
C PHE A 220 0.30 12.30 -16.21
N ASP A 221 0.38 11.62 -17.35
CA ASP A 221 0.89 12.22 -18.59
C ASP A 221 -0.02 13.37 -19.06
N ALA A 222 -1.34 13.12 -19.08
CA ALA A 222 -2.32 14.13 -19.43
C ALA A 222 -2.41 15.24 -18.39
N ALA A 223 -2.22 14.91 -17.10
CA ALA A 223 -2.21 15.89 -16.02
C ALA A 223 -1.09 16.93 -16.18
N ALA A 224 0.14 16.50 -16.50
CA ALA A 224 1.27 17.43 -16.68
C ALA A 224 1.01 18.44 -17.81
N ARG A 225 0.50 17.96 -18.95
CA ARG A 225 0.14 18.82 -20.09
C ARG A 225 -0.99 19.80 -19.74
N SER A 226 -2.03 19.31 -19.07
CA SER A 226 -3.15 20.14 -18.62
C SER A 226 -2.68 21.26 -17.68
N LEU A 227 -1.86 20.91 -16.68
CA LEU A 227 -1.30 21.87 -15.73
C LEU A 227 -0.42 22.91 -16.43
N LYS A 228 0.45 22.48 -17.35
CA LYS A 228 1.26 23.38 -18.17
C LYS A 228 0.41 24.37 -18.95
N SER A 229 -0.66 23.92 -19.60
CA SER A 229 -1.56 24.79 -20.36
C SER A 229 -2.30 25.84 -19.51
N LYS A 230 -2.42 25.58 -18.20
CA LYS A 230 -3.00 26.50 -17.21
C LYS A 230 -1.97 27.43 -16.56
N GLY A 231 -0.69 27.35 -16.96
CA GLY A 231 0.39 28.10 -16.32
C GLY A 231 0.82 27.53 -14.96
N LEU A 232 0.39 26.31 -14.62
CA LEU A 232 0.76 25.61 -13.38
C LEU A 232 1.86 24.60 -13.68
N TYR A 233 3.11 25.02 -13.59
CA TYR A 233 4.25 24.19 -13.98
C TYR A 233 5.46 24.29 -13.05
N GLN A 234 5.31 24.99 -11.94
CA GLN A 234 6.31 25.13 -10.88
C GLN A 234 5.60 24.85 -9.56
N PHE A 235 6.14 23.92 -8.78
CA PHE A 235 5.52 23.49 -7.54
C PHE A 235 6.51 23.53 -6.40
N THR A 236 6.18 24.30 -5.37
CA THR A 236 6.72 24.11 -4.02
C THR A 236 6.04 22.92 -3.33
N ARG A 237 6.54 22.54 -2.15
CA ARG A 237 5.90 21.52 -1.31
C ARG A 237 4.43 21.80 -1.02
N GLU A 238 4.12 23.03 -0.64
CA GLU A 238 2.75 23.46 -0.32
C GLU A 238 1.84 23.44 -1.56
N GLN A 239 2.35 23.91 -2.69
CA GLN A 239 1.60 23.93 -3.96
C GLN A 239 1.34 22.52 -4.46
N PHE A 240 2.32 21.62 -4.38
CA PHE A 240 2.15 20.22 -4.78
C PHE A 240 1.18 19.47 -3.86
N GLU A 241 1.23 19.72 -2.55
CA GLU A 241 0.26 19.17 -1.58
C GLU A 241 -1.17 19.60 -1.92
N THR A 242 -1.36 20.89 -2.22
CA THR A 242 -2.65 21.46 -2.60
C THR A 242 -3.16 20.83 -3.89
N LEU A 243 -2.32 20.77 -4.93
CA LEU A 243 -2.63 20.10 -6.20
C LEU A 243 -3.11 18.66 -5.98
N CYS A 244 -2.35 17.88 -5.21
CA CYS A 244 -2.67 16.47 -4.96
C CYS A 244 -4.03 16.29 -4.28
N LYS A 245 -4.43 17.21 -3.40
CA LYS A 245 -5.75 17.20 -2.74
C LYS A 245 -6.86 17.58 -3.70
N GLU A 246 -6.68 18.67 -4.45
CA GLU A 246 -7.67 19.18 -5.40
C GLU A 246 -7.96 18.18 -6.53
N GLU A 247 -6.92 17.51 -7.02
CA GLU A 247 -7.04 16.50 -8.08
C GLU A 247 -7.45 15.11 -7.54
N GLY A 248 -7.68 14.98 -6.23
CA GLY A 248 -8.08 13.73 -5.58
C GLY A 248 -7.03 12.61 -5.70
N TRP A 249 -5.75 12.97 -5.75
CA TRP A 249 -4.65 12.02 -5.87
C TRP A 249 -4.18 11.47 -4.54
N VAL A 250 -4.48 12.15 -3.43
CA VAL A 250 -4.19 11.62 -2.10
C VAL A 250 -5.03 10.37 -1.87
N ARG A 251 -4.38 9.24 -1.55
CA ARG A 251 -5.10 8.03 -1.19
C ARG A 251 -5.98 8.31 0.02
N SER A 252 -7.23 7.86 -0.03
CA SER A 252 -8.11 7.83 1.12
C SER A 252 -7.49 6.87 2.16
N GLU A 253 -6.82 7.46 3.15
CA GLU A 253 -6.05 6.83 4.23
C GLU A 253 -4.84 5.99 3.78
N PRO A 254 -3.71 6.03 4.54
CA PRO A 254 -2.59 5.14 4.27
C PRO A 254 -3.06 3.68 4.39
N PRO A 255 -2.48 2.72 3.64
CA PRO A 255 -2.67 1.32 3.98
C PRO A 255 -2.15 1.17 5.40
N GLU A 256 -3.05 0.96 6.36
CA GLU A 256 -2.64 0.66 7.71
C GLU A 256 -1.78 -0.60 7.65
N ASN A 257 -0.52 -0.47 8.05
CA ASN A 257 0.36 -1.62 8.28
C ASN A 257 -0.28 -2.44 9.42
N ARG A 258 -1.19 -3.34 9.06
CA ARG A 258 -1.74 -4.36 9.93
C ARG A 258 -1.11 -5.68 9.54
N LEU A 259 -0.68 -6.43 10.54
CA LEU A 259 -0.27 -7.81 10.32
C LEU A 259 -1.50 -8.63 9.95
N ASN A 260 -1.48 -9.24 8.77
CA ASN A 260 -2.51 -10.20 8.38
C ASN A 260 -2.28 -11.50 9.17
N VAL A 261 -3.30 -11.92 9.91
CA VAL A 261 -3.30 -13.10 10.78
C VAL A 261 -4.48 -13.98 10.40
N ALA A 262 -4.28 -15.27 10.24
CA ALA A 262 -5.33 -16.19 9.81
C ALA A 262 -5.48 -17.39 10.74
N LEU A 263 -6.73 -17.72 11.11
CA LEU A 263 -7.08 -18.99 11.73
C LEU A 263 -7.96 -19.76 10.76
N ARG A 264 -7.74 -21.08 10.67
CA ARG A 264 -8.43 -21.92 9.70
C ARG A 264 -8.82 -23.27 10.28
N SER A 265 -10.10 -23.63 10.17
CA SER A 265 -10.57 -25.01 10.31
C SER A 265 -11.45 -25.47 9.15
N PHE A 266 -11.63 -24.62 8.12
CA PHE A 266 -12.18 -24.99 6.82
C PHE A 266 -11.20 -24.70 5.68
N THR A 267 -11.23 -25.54 4.63
CA THR A 267 -10.44 -25.35 3.42
C THR A 267 -10.89 -24.11 2.66
N ASP A 268 -9.96 -23.47 1.95
CA ASP A 268 -10.26 -22.30 1.12
C ASP A 268 -11.19 -22.68 -0.03
N GLY A 269 -12.11 -21.78 -0.38
CA GLY A 269 -12.71 -21.82 -1.70
C GLY A 269 -11.66 -21.49 -2.78
N PRO A 270 -11.88 -21.88 -4.05
CA PRO A 270 -10.92 -21.62 -5.14
C PRO A 270 -10.57 -20.13 -5.36
N ASN A 271 -11.38 -19.21 -4.82
CA ASN A 271 -11.19 -17.76 -4.90
C ASN A 271 -10.84 -17.11 -3.54
N ASP A 272 -10.66 -17.89 -2.48
CA ASP A 272 -10.31 -17.37 -1.17
C ASP A 272 -8.80 -17.12 -1.09
N ARG A 273 -8.40 -15.85 -1.19
CA ARG A 273 -7.01 -15.44 -0.92
C ARG A 273 -6.89 -15.01 0.52
N ILE A 274 -6.31 -15.88 1.35
CA ILE A 274 -5.80 -15.50 2.67
C ILE A 274 -4.46 -14.82 2.45
N ASP A 275 -4.39 -13.54 2.75
CA ASP A 275 -3.20 -12.72 2.55
C ASP A 275 -2.30 -12.71 3.80
N ALA A 276 -2.15 -13.86 4.47
CA ALA A 276 -1.32 -14.01 5.67
C ALA A 276 -0.10 -14.90 5.39
N LEU A 277 1.06 -14.50 5.92
CA LEU A 277 2.27 -15.32 5.84
C LEU A 277 2.09 -16.64 6.64
N PRO A 278 2.80 -17.72 6.29
CA PRO A 278 2.68 -19.00 7.00
C PRO A 278 2.87 -18.90 8.52
N GLU A 279 3.84 -18.11 8.98
CA GLU A 279 4.10 -17.87 10.40
C GLU A 279 2.98 -17.08 11.11
N ASN A 280 2.09 -16.44 10.36
CA ASN A 280 0.92 -15.72 10.88
C ASN A 280 -0.38 -16.47 10.57
N THR A 281 -0.28 -17.76 10.23
CA THR A 281 -1.42 -18.61 9.92
C THR A 281 -1.45 -19.83 10.84
N LEU A 282 -2.55 -20.01 11.57
CA LEU A 282 -2.86 -21.25 12.29
C LEU A 282 -3.82 -22.10 11.44
N SER A 283 -3.31 -23.21 10.92
CA SER A 283 -4.12 -24.22 10.24
C SER A 283 -4.48 -25.36 11.19
N LEU A 284 -5.78 -25.56 11.41
CA LEU A 284 -6.35 -26.65 12.21
C LEU A 284 -7.00 -27.73 11.34
N LEU A 285 -6.89 -27.64 10.01
CA LEU A 285 -7.57 -28.52 9.05
C LEU A 285 -7.32 -30.01 9.32
N GLN A 286 -6.12 -30.34 9.80
CA GLN A 286 -5.74 -31.71 10.13
C GLN A 286 -6.58 -32.32 11.26
N HIS A 287 -7.18 -31.51 12.13
CA HIS A 287 -8.00 -31.98 13.25
C HIS A 287 -9.47 -32.22 12.86
N PHE A 288 -9.89 -31.79 11.67
CA PHE A 288 -11.28 -31.86 11.24
C PHE A 288 -11.48 -32.74 10.00
N ASP A 289 -12.66 -33.36 9.93
CA ASP A 289 -13.28 -33.93 8.73
C ASP A 289 -14.58 -33.17 8.47
N GLY A 290 -14.49 -32.14 7.63
CA GLY A 290 -15.55 -31.15 7.46
C GLY A 290 -15.79 -30.38 8.75
N ARG A 291 -17.01 -30.49 9.30
CA ARG A 291 -17.42 -29.81 10.55
C ARG A 291 -17.15 -30.62 11.83
N HIS A 292 -16.68 -31.86 11.68
CA HIS A 292 -16.53 -32.78 12.81
C HIS A 292 -15.06 -33.00 13.11
N LEU A 293 -14.73 -33.19 14.38
CA LEU A 293 -13.39 -33.62 14.77
C LEU A 293 -13.08 -34.99 14.18
N ARG A 294 -11.82 -35.20 13.82
CA ARG A 294 -11.34 -36.54 13.44
C ARG A 294 -11.30 -37.47 14.65
N PRO A 295 -11.37 -38.80 14.45
CA PRO A 295 -11.22 -39.75 15.53
C PRO A 295 -9.91 -39.53 16.31
N GLY A 296 -10.02 -39.42 17.64
CA GLY A 296 -8.88 -39.21 18.54
C GLY A 296 -8.52 -37.75 18.81
N GLU A 297 -9.12 -36.80 18.09
CA GLU A 297 -8.98 -35.36 18.34
C GLU A 297 -9.98 -34.88 19.39
N ASP A 298 -9.62 -33.81 20.10
CA ASP A 298 -10.44 -33.26 21.18
C ASP A 298 -10.36 -31.73 21.26
N TRP A 299 -11.50 -31.10 21.54
CA TRP A 299 -11.64 -29.65 21.60
C TRP A 299 -10.76 -29.02 22.69
N VAL A 300 -10.68 -29.65 23.86
CA VAL A 300 -10.06 -29.07 25.07
C VAL A 300 -8.55 -29.32 25.10
N SER A 301 -8.11 -30.49 24.66
CA SER A 301 -6.70 -30.89 24.75
C SER A 301 -5.88 -30.58 23.49
N ALA A 302 -6.52 -30.46 22.32
CA ALA A 302 -5.83 -30.15 21.06
C ALA A 302 -6.17 -28.76 20.51
N ILE A 303 -7.46 -28.46 20.32
CA ILE A 303 -7.88 -27.26 19.58
C ILE A 303 -7.70 -25.98 20.39
N GLN A 304 -8.25 -25.93 21.61
CA GLN A 304 -8.21 -24.75 22.46
C GLN A 304 -6.78 -24.28 22.77
N PRO A 305 -5.85 -25.16 23.22
CA PRO A 305 -4.48 -24.75 23.52
C PRO A 305 -3.74 -24.24 22.27
N ALA A 306 -4.00 -24.82 21.09
CA ALA A 306 -3.37 -24.38 19.85
C ALA A 306 -3.78 -22.95 19.46
N VAL A 307 -5.07 -22.62 19.59
CA VAL A 307 -5.61 -21.27 19.33
C VAL A 307 -5.06 -20.26 20.33
N GLU A 308 -5.12 -20.58 21.62
CA GLU A 308 -4.64 -19.70 22.70
C GLU A 308 -3.14 -19.41 22.58
N SER A 309 -2.32 -20.45 22.35
CA SER A 309 -0.86 -20.30 22.21
C SER A 309 -0.50 -19.46 20.97
N PHE A 310 -1.19 -19.70 19.85
CA PHE A 310 -0.95 -18.95 18.62
C PHE A 310 -1.28 -17.46 18.79
N LEU A 311 -2.46 -17.14 19.35
CA LEU A 311 -2.89 -15.75 19.54
C LEU A 311 -2.08 -15.04 20.63
N ALA A 312 -1.61 -15.75 21.67
CA ALA A 312 -0.70 -15.21 22.66
C ALA A 312 0.62 -14.75 22.02
N ARG A 313 1.18 -15.53 21.08
CA ARG A 313 2.39 -15.15 20.33
C ARG A 313 2.14 -13.94 19.44
N ILE A 314 1.03 -13.91 18.70
CA ILE A 314 0.68 -12.75 17.84
C ILE A 314 0.58 -11.47 18.66
N LYS A 315 -0.13 -11.52 19.80
CA LYS A 315 -0.30 -10.38 20.71
C LYS A 315 1.02 -9.82 21.25
N GLN A 316 2.07 -10.64 21.36
CA GLN A 316 3.40 -10.18 21.78
C GLN A 316 4.17 -9.49 20.65
N ALA A 317 3.85 -9.77 19.39
CA ALA A 317 4.60 -9.29 18.23
C ALA A 317 4.02 -8.00 17.63
N GLU A 318 2.70 -7.88 17.53
CA GLU A 318 2.02 -6.77 16.87
C GLU A 318 0.72 -6.41 17.61
N ARG A 319 0.38 -5.11 17.65
CA ARG A 319 -0.86 -4.61 18.24
C ARG A 319 -1.97 -4.41 17.21
N ARG A 320 -1.63 -4.15 15.95
CA ARG A 320 -2.59 -3.84 14.88
C ARG A 320 -2.66 -5.00 13.90
N ILE A 321 -3.76 -5.75 13.91
CA ILE A 321 -3.91 -6.95 13.08
C ILE A 321 -5.17 -6.92 12.23
N ARG A 322 -5.09 -7.58 11.07
CA ARG A 322 -6.24 -7.94 10.25
C ARG A 322 -6.43 -9.46 10.34
N LEU A 323 -7.55 -9.86 10.89
CA LEU A 323 -7.83 -11.25 11.26
C LEU A 323 -8.79 -11.90 10.27
N PHE A 324 -8.35 -13.02 9.69
CA PHE A 324 -9.15 -13.91 8.86
C PHE A 324 -9.65 -15.07 9.73
N LEU A 325 -10.97 -15.24 9.80
CA LEU A 325 -11.64 -16.23 10.66
C LEU A 325 -12.39 -17.29 9.83
N ASP A 326 -11.64 -18.09 9.07
CA ASP A 326 -12.17 -19.23 8.31
C ASP A 326 -12.28 -20.47 9.20
N VAL A 327 -13.04 -20.33 10.28
CA VAL A 327 -13.10 -21.28 11.38
C VAL A 327 -14.51 -21.64 11.81
N HIS A 328 -14.62 -22.73 12.57
CA HIS A 328 -15.77 -23.01 13.43
C HIS A 328 -16.09 -21.81 14.33
N THR A 329 -17.37 -21.62 14.60
CA THR A 329 -17.91 -20.48 15.33
C THR A 329 -17.35 -20.38 16.76
N SER A 330 -17.15 -21.53 17.41
CA SER A 330 -16.54 -21.66 18.73
C SER A 330 -15.11 -21.12 18.77
N ILE A 331 -14.34 -21.34 17.70
CA ILE A 331 -12.95 -20.85 17.57
C ILE A 331 -12.95 -19.32 17.35
N ALA A 332 -13.89 -18.78 16.57
CA ALA A 332 -14.03 -17.33 16.41
C ALA A 332 -14.35 -16.64 17.76
N PHE A 333 -15.23 -17.25 18.56
CA PHE A 333 -15.53 -16.80 19.92
C PHE A 333 -14.31 -16.87 20.85
N LEU A 334 -13.55 -17.97 20.81
CA LEU A 334 -12.30 -18.09 21.57
C LEU A 334 -11.26 -17.03 21.14
N ALA A 335 -11.14 -16.76 19.84
CA ALA A 335 -10.25 -15.72 19.35
C ALA A 335 -10.63 -14.33 19.91
N GLY A 336 -11.93 -14.05 20.01
CA GLY A 336 -12.47 -12.87 20.69
C GLY A 336 -12.02 -12.78 22.15
N ARG A 337 -12.10 -13.89 22.90
CA ARG A 337 -11.63 -13.95 24.29
C ARG A 337 -10.14 -13.67 24.41
N CYS A 338 -9.31 -14.26 23.54
CA CYS A 338 -7.85 -14.07 23.55
C CYS A 338 -7.44 -12.63 23.19
N LEU A 339 -8.19 -12.02 22.27
CA LEU A 339 -7.99 -10.65 21.76
C LEU A 339 -9.01 -9.67 22.35
N GLY A 340 -9.44 -9.90 23.60
CA GLY A 340 -10.49 -9.14 24.27
C GLY A 340 -10.18 -7.65 24.44
N LEU A 341 -11.16 -6.85 24.87
CA LEU A 341 -11.06 -5.38 24.94
C LEU A 341 -9.88 -4.87 25.79
N LYS A 342 -9.47 -5.61 26.83
CA LYS A 342 -8.33 -5.25 27.70
C LYS A 342 -6.97 -5.64 27.12
N SER A 343 -6.93 -6.27 25.94
CA SER A 343 -5.69 -6.74 25.33
C SER A 343 -4.84 -5.62 24.73
N GLY A 344 -5.43 -4.45 24.45
CA GLY A 344 -4.78 -3.35 23.73
C GLY A 344 -4.58 -3.62 22.24
N MET A 345 -5.22 -4.67 21.70
CA MET A 345 -5.17 -5.04 20.29
C MET A 345 -6.17 -4.20 19.47
N GLU A 346 -5.71 -3.67 18.35
CA GLU A 346 -6.55 -3.13 17.28
C GLU A 346 -6.79 -4.24 16.25
N VAL A 347 -8.01 -4.79 16.22
CA VAL A 347 -8.37 -5.93 15.36
C VAL A 347 -9.38 -5.50 14.32
N GLU A 348 -9.06 -5.73 13.06
CA GLU A 348 -10.03 -5.74 11.96
C GLU A 348 -10.38 -7.15 11.57
N LEU A 349 -11.63 -7.38 11.19
CA LEU A 349 -12.12 -8.69 10.80
C LEU A 349 -12.38 -8.71 9.30
N VAL A 350 -11.85 -9.71 8.62
CA VAL A 350 -12.20 -9.98 7.22
C VAL A 350 -13.48 -10.81 7.20
N GLN A 351 -14.57 -10.20 6.75
CA GLN A 351 -15.89 -10.82 6.65
C GLN A 351 -16.22 -11.13 5.20
N LYS A 352 -16.40 -12.44 4.92
CA LYS A 352 -16.89 -12.95 3.64
C LYS A 352 -18.42 -12.87 3.61
N GLY A 353 -19.00 -12.55 2.46
CA GLY A 353 -20.45 -12.49 2.26
C GLY A 353 -20.85 -12.54 0.80
N ARG A 354 -22.16 -12.47 0.53
CA ARG A 354 -22.72 -12.51 -0.84
C ARG A 354 -22.22 -11.37 -1.74
N SER A 355 -21.94 -10.22 -1.15
CA SER A 355 -21.41 -9.03 -1.86
C SER A 355 -19.87 -9.04 -1.99
N GLY A 356 -19.23 -10.19 -1.73
CA GLY A 356 -17.79 -10.33 -1.71
C GLY A 356 -17.19 -10.18 -0.30
N THR A 357 -15.87 -10.03 -0.27
CA THR A 357 -15.08 -9.89 0.96
C THR A 357 -15.03 -8.43 1.39
N SER A 358 -15.26 -8.16 2.68
CA SER A 358 -15.22 -6.82 3.27
C SER A 358 -14.42 -6.82 4.57
N VAL A 359 -13.90 -5.65 4.95
CA VAL A 359 -13.20 -5.45 6.22
C VAL A 359 -14.14 -4.76 7.20
N TRP A 360 -14.26 -5.33 8.40
CA TRP A 360 -15.15 -4.87 9.47
C TRP A 360 -14.30 -4.34 10.63
N ARG A 361 -14.54 -3.08 11.00
CA ARG A 361 -13.92 -2.42 12.15
C ARG A 361 -14.99 -2.05 13.16
N ALA A 362 -14.67 -2.09 14.46
CA ALA A 362 -15.62 -1.70 15.51
C ALA A 362 -16.05 -0.22 15.41
N ASP A 363 -15.29 0.60 14.67
CA ASP A 363 -15.50 2.03 14.45
C ASP A 363 -15.83 2.37 12.98
N ASP A 364 -16.22 1.39 12.15
CA ASP A 364 -16.51 1.62 10.72
C ASP A 364 -17.78 2.45 10.43
N GLY A 365 -18.45 2.96 11.47
CA GLY A 365 -19.62 3.83 11.37
C GLY A 365 -20.89 3.17 10.84
N LYS A 366 -20.87 1.87 10.51
CA LYS A 366 -22.02 1.17 9.97
C LYS A 366 -22.93 0.69 11.09
N ASP A 367 -24.23 0.99 10.99
CA ASP A 367 -25.20 0.71 12.04
C ASP A 367 -26.55 0.21 11.51
N LYS A 368 -27.32 -0.40 12.41
CA LYS A 368 -28.73 -0.78 12.29
C LYS A 368 -29.41 -0.67 13.67
N PRO A 369 -30.75 -0.73 13.74
CA PRO A 369 -31.45 -0.71 15.03
C PRO A 369 -30.99 -1.82 15.99
N ALA A 370 -31.11 -1.54 17.29
CA ALA A 370 -30.74 -2.47 18.36
C ALA A 370 -31.48 -3.81 18.25
N ALA A 371 -30.85 -4.89 18.73
CA ALA A 371 -31.43 -6.23 18.68
C ALA A 371 -32.70 -6.34 19.55
N SER A 372 -33.62 -7.20 19.11
CA SER A 372 -34.70 -7.70 19.96
C SER A 372 -34.13 -8.77 20.89
N ILE A 373 -34.45 -8.65 22.17
CA ILE A 373 -33.96 -9.53 23.23
C ILE A 373 -35.17 -10.06 24.00
N THR A 374 -35.33 -11.38 24.00
CA THR A 374 -36.40 -12.04 24.75
C THR A 374 -35.83 -13.04 25.74
N THR A 375 -36.60 -13.34 26.79
CA THR A 375 -36.21 -14.31 27.80
C THR A 375 -37.35 -15.26 28.04
N GLU A 376 -37.06 -16.55 28.00
CA GLU A 376 -38.00 -17.64 28.23
C GLU A 376 -37.54 -18.47 29.43
N GLN A 377 -38.45 -18.72 30.37
CA GLN A 377 -38.20 -19.62 31.50
C GLN A 377 -38.58 -21.05 31.08
N LEU A 378 -37.65 -21.98 31.21
CA LEU A 378 -37.85 -23.39 30.87
C LEU A 378 -38.02 -24.26 32.13
N HIS A 379 -37.07 -24.17 33.05
CA HIS A 379 -36.98 -25.00 34.25
C HIS A 379 -36.23 -24.30 35.39
N ALA A 380 -36.13 -24.92 36.56
CA ALA A 380 -35.52 -24.33 37.75
C ALA A 380 -33.97 -24.35 37.75
N GLY A 381 -33.33 -24.86 36.68
CA GLY A 381 -31.88 -24.93 36.57
C GLY A 381 -31.18 -23.56 36.62
N PRO A 382 -29.92 -23.48 37.07
CA PRO A 382 -29.22 -22.20 37.23
C PRO A 382 -28.59 -21.68 35.92
N ASP A 383 -28.35 -22.55 34.93
CA ASP A 383 -27.65 -22.21 33.69
C ASP A 383 -28.55 -21.49 32.69
N ILE A 384 -27.94 -20.79 31.72
CA ILE A 384 -28.65 -19.98 30.72
C ILE A 384 -28.22 -20.40 29.31
N ALA A 385 -29.18 -20.67 28.43
CA ALA A 385 -28.94 -20.78 27.00
C ALA A 385 -28.96 -19.40 26.35
N LEU A 386 -27.81 -18.93 25.88
CA LEU A 386 -27.68 -17.73 25.07
C LEU A 386 -27.83 -18.12 23.59
N VAL A 387 -28.90 -17.66 22.94
CA VAL A 387 -29.23 -18.01 21.56
C VAL A 387 -29.07 -16.78 20.66
N LEU A 388 -28.09 -16.82 19.76
CA LEU A 388 -27.84 -15.78 18.77
C LEU A 388 -28.48 -16.16 17.44
N SER A 389 -29.68 -15.67 17.16
CA SER A 389 -30.41 -15.91 15.91
C SER A 389 -30.23 -14.74 14.94
N ILE A 390 -29.01 -14.58 14.42
CA ILE A 390 -28.64 -13.41 13.61
C ILE A 390 -28.72 -13.71 12.11
N SER A 391 -28.07 -14.77 11.64
CA SER A 391 -28.04 -15.16 10.22
C SER A 391 -29.16 -16.14 9.84
N ARG A 392 -29.66 -16.90 10.82
CA ARG A 392 -30.85 -17.76 10.76
C ARG A 392 -31.49 -17.82 12.14
N ASP A 393 -32.76 -18.20 12.19
CA ASP A 393 -33.39 -18.58 13.46
C ASP A 393 -32.83 -19.92 13.93
N ALA A 394 -32.54 -20.00 15.22
CA ALA A 394 -32.00 -21.18 15.89
C ALA A 394 -32.78 -21.54 17.16
N VAL A 395 -33.83 -20.79 17.51
CA VAL A 395 -34.49 -20.94 18.82
C VAL A 395 -35.14 -22.31 19.00
N ASP A 396 -35.78 -22.86 17.97
CA ASP A 396 -36.46 -24.15 18.04
C ASP A 396 -35.47 -25.33 18.12
N ASP A 397 -34.39 -25.30 17.32
CA ASP A 397 -33.30 -26.27 17.41
C ASP A 397 -32.68 -26.28 18.83
N VAL A 398 -32.55 -25.10 19.45
CA VAL A 398 -32.04 -24.97 20.82
C VAL A 398 -33.07 -25.48 21.83
N ARG A 399 -34.37 -25.18 21.67
CA ARG A 399 -35.43 -25.72 22.54
C ARG A 399 -35.40 -27.25 22.59
N ASP A 400 -35.25 -27.89 21.44
CA ASP A 400 -35.13 -29.35 21.33
C ASP A 400 -33.89 -29.90 22.05
N TYR A 401 -32.76 -29.19 21.97
CA TYR A 401 -31.53 -29.54 22.68
C TYR A 401 -31.67 -29.38 24.20
N VAL A 402 -32.16 -28.22 24.65
CA VAL A 402 -32.23 -27.87 26.09
C VAL A 402 -33.33 -28.62 26.82
N ALA A 403 -34.38 -29.10 26.14
CA ALA A 403 -35.41 -29.96 26.74
C ALA A 403 -34.82 -31.23 27.39
N LYS A 404 -33.61 -31.64 26.97
CA LYS A 404 -32.86 -32.79 27.52
C LYS A 404 -31.83 -32.38 28.57
N GLN A 405 -31.75 -31.11 28.94
CA GLN A 405 -30.70 -30.52 29.79
C GLN A 405 -31.30 -29.74 30.97
N PRO A 406 -31.73 -30.42 32.05
CA PRO A 406 -32.48 -29.81 33.15
C PRO A 406 -31.75 -28.69 33.91
N THR A 407 -30.43 -28.54 33.72
CA THR A 407 -29.62 -27.49 34.34
C THR A 407 -29.81 -26.13 33.67
N ILE A 408 -30.30 -26.06 32.43
CA ILE A 408 -30.38 -24.82 31.62
C ILE A 408 -31.69 -24.07 31.85
N GLY A 409 -31.88 -23.48 33.04
CA GLY A 409 -33.17 -22.90 33.44
C GLY A 409 -33.86 -21.94 32.48
N LYS A 410 -33.11 -21.16 31.69
CA LYS A 410 -33.64 -20.07 30.86
C LYS A 410 -33.02 -20.04 29.47
N ILE A 411 -33.79 -19.57 28.48
CA ILE A 411 -33.28 -19.11 27.18
C ILE A 411 -33.24 -17.58 27.19
N LEU A 412 -32.10 -17.02 26.81
CA LEU A 412 -31.92 -15.63 26.42
C LEU A 412 -31.72 -15.59 24.91
N HIS A 413 -32.72 -15.10 24.18
CA HIS A 413 -32.75 -15.11 22.72
C HIS A 413 -32.54 -13.71 22.15
N ILE A 414 -31.54 -13.58 21.27
CA ILE A 414 -31.16 -12.34 20.59
C ILE A 414 -31.42 -12.48 19.10
N THR A 415 -32.21 -11.56 18.56
CA THR A 415 -32.61 -11.51 17.15
C THR A 415 -32.45 -10.08 16.61
N PRO A 416 -32.00 -9.86 15.36
CA PRO A 416 -31.98 -8.52 14.76
C PRO A 416 -33.39 -7.92 14.72
N ALA A 417 -33.51 -6.59 14.80
CA ALA A 417 -34.80 -5.90 14.75
C ALA A 417 -35.63 -6.23 13.50
N GLU A 418 -34.96 -6.42 12.36
CA GLU A 418 -35.57 -6.76 11.06
C GLU A 418 -35.74 -8.27 10.86
N GLY A 419 -35.43 -9.08 11.88
CA GLY A 419 -35.39 -10.54 11.81
C GLY A 419 -34.04 -11.11 11.34
N PRO A 420 -33.84 -12.44 11.46
CA PRO A 420 -32.61 -13.09 11.04
C PRO A 420 -32.39 -13.03 9.53
N GLY A 421 -31.13 -12.93 9.10
CA GLY A 421 -30.80 -13.00 7.68
C GLY A 421 -29.33 -12.76 7.35
N GLN A 422 -28.96 -13.04 6.10
CA GLN A 422 -27.57 -12.93 5.64
C GLN A 422 -27.03 -11.49 5.62
N ASN A 423 -27.92 -10.49 5.59
CA ASN A 423 -27.60 -9.06 5.65
C ASN A 423 -28.08 -8.41 6.97
N ALA A 424 -28.30 -9.23 8.01
CA ALA A 424 -28.77 -8.75 9.30
C ALA A 424 -27.75 -7.84 10.00
N VAL A 425 -26.46 -8.00 9.70
CA VAL A 425 -25.37 -7.21 10.27
C VAL A 425 -24.80 -6.29 9.20
N ALA A 426 -24.63 -5.01 9.53
CA ALA A 426 -24.29 -3.96 8.55
C ALA A 426 -22.78 -3.76 8.36
N GLY A 427 -22.00 -4.08 9.39
CA GLY A 427 -20.55 -3.86 9.45
C GLY A 427 -20.01 -4.19 10.83
N GLY A 428 -18.74 -3.86 11.05
CA GLY A 428 -18.04 -4.15 12.30
C GLY A 428 -18.59 -3.35 13.48
N ALA A 429 -18.95 -2.09 13.29
CA ALA A 429 -19.51 -1.29 14.39
C ALA A 429 -20.86 -1.84 14.86
N HIS A 430 -21.71 -2.31 13.94
CA HIS A 430 -22.96 -2.99 14.29
C HIS A 430 -22.70 -4.34 14.97
N ALA A 431 -21.73 -5.12 14.50
CA ALA A 431 -21.36 -6.40 15.13
C ALA A 431 -20.85 -6.22 16.57
N ALA A 432 -20.05 -5.17 16.83
CA ALA A 432 -19.57 -4.83 18.16
C ALA A 432 -20.72 -4.38 19.09
N ARG A 433 -21.62 -3.51 18.60
CA ARG A 433 -22.82 -3.11 19.37
C ARG A 433 -23.74 -4.28 19.70
N LEU A 434 -23.90 -5.24 18.79
CA LEU A 434 -24.64 -6.48 19.05
C LEU A 434 -24.01 -7.29 20.20
N ALA A 435 -22.68 -7.35 20.25
CA ALA A 435 -21.98 -7.99 21.36
C ALA A 435 -22.16 -7.24 22.68
N ASP A 436 -22.18 -5.91 22.66
CA ASP A 436 -22.51 -5.10 23.82
C ASP A 436 -23.96 -5.34 24.31
N ASP A 437 -24.92 -5.45 23.39
CA ASP A 437 -26.32 -5.78 23.69
C ASP A 437 -26.42 -7.15 24.38
N VAL A 438 -25.70 -8.15 23.85
CA VAL A 438 -25.60 -9.50 24.44
C VAL A 438 -25.03 -9.43 25.86
N ALA A 439 -23.90 -8.74 26.05
CA ALA A 439 -23.26 -8.62 27.36
C ALA A 439 -24.18 -7.92 28.38
N ARG A 440 -24.86 -6.84 27.96
CA ARG A 440 -25.87 -6.14 28.79
C ARG A 440 -27.04 -7.05 29.17
N ALA A 441 -27.53 -7.84 28.22
CA ALA A 441 -28.64 -8.75 28.45
C ALA A 441 -28.29 -9.87 29.42
N VAL A 442 -27.11 -10.48 29.28
CA VAL A 442 -26.57 -11.47 30.22
C VAL A 442 -26.44 -10.86 31.63
N ALA A 443 -25.86 -9.66 31.74
CA ALA A 443 -25.73 -8.98 33.02
C ALA A 443 -27.10 -8.70 33.69
N LYS A 444 -28.12 -8.36 32.91
CA LYS A 444 -29.48 -8.10 33.39
C LYS A 444 -30.15 -9.35 33.99
N ILE A 445 -29.83 -10.55 33.49
CA ILE A 445 -30.40 -11.81 34.00
C ILE A 445 -29.83 -12.18 35.38
N ARG A 446 -28.71 -11.57 35.80
CA ARG A 446 -28.00 -11.87 37.06
C ARG A 446 -27.67 -13.36 37.18
N VAL A 447 -26.77 -13.81 36.32
CA VAL A 447 -26.28 -15.20 36.28
C VAL A 447 -25.86 -15.65 37.69
N PRO A 448 -26.45 -16.73 38.25
CA PRO A 448 -26.07 -17.23 39.58
C PRO A 448 -24.59 -17.61 39.65
N PHE A 449 -23.98 -17.47 40.83
CA PHE A 449 -22.60 -17.92 41.03
C PHE A 449 -22.46 -19.42 40.72
N GLY A 450 -21.46 -19.76 39.90
CA GLY A 450 -21.21 -21.14 39.46
C GLY A 450 -22.07 -21.61 38.28
N ALA A 451 -23.08 -20.84 37.86
CA ALA A 451 -23.84 -21.13 36.65
C ALA A 451 -23.02 -20.87 35.39
N LYS A 452 -23.41 -21.56 34.31
CA LYS A 452 -22.76 -21.47 33.00
C LYS A 452 -23.69 -20.81 31.99
N ILE A 453 -23.07 -20.17 31.00
CA ILE A 453 -23.76 -19.70 29.80
C ILE A 453 -23.46 -20.68 28.67
N HIS A 454 -24.52 -21.28 28.13
CA HIS A 454 -24.46 -22.17 26.98
C HIS A 454 -24.72 -21.35 25.73
N VAL A 455 -23.69 -21.13 24.91
CA VAL A 455 -23.76 -20.26 23.73
C VAL A 455 -24.11 -21.08 22.51
N PHE A 456 -25.28 -20.82 21.94
CA PHE A 456 -25.78 -21.39 20.70
C PHE A 456 -25.85 -20.29 19.65
N SER A 457 -25.02 -20.37 18.62
CA SER A 457 -24.86 -19.25 17.68
C SER A 457 -25.20 -19.63 16.25
N ALA A 458 -26.10 -18.85 15.68
CA ALA A 458 -26.36 -18.70 14.26
C ALA A 458 -26.03 -17.25 13.86
N ALA A 459 -24.74 -16.90 13.89
CA ALA A 459 -24.26 -15.56 13.58
C ALA A 459 -22.95 -15.59 12.79
N PRO A 460 -22.60 -14.51 12.05
CA PRO A 460 -21.30 -14.38 11.41
C PRO A 460 -20.15 -14.52 12.43
N ASN A 461 -19.01 -15.06 12.00
CA ASN A 461 -17.82 -15.20 12.86
C ASN A 461 -17.38 -13.85 13.45
N ALA A 462 -17.57 -12.74 12.74
CA ALA A 462 -17.30 -11.41 13.28
C ALA A 462 -18.13 -11.09 14.54
N VAL A 463 -19.42 -11.44 14.57
CA VAL A 463 -20.27 -11.26 15.75
C VAL A 463 -19.77 -12.13 16.89
N ASN A 464 -19.49 -13.40 16.62
CA ASN A 464 -19.02 -14.33 17.66
C ASN A 464 -17.66 -13.92 18.24
N PHE A 465 -16.78 -13.38 17.41
CA PHE A 465 -15.54 -12.76 17.88
C PHE A 465 -15.82 -11.63 18.87
N PHE A 466 -16.65 -10.64 18.51
CA PHE A 466 -16.97 -9.54 19.41
C PHE A 466 -17.66 -10.01 20.70
N VAL A 467 -18.60 -10.96 20.63
CA VAL A 467 -19.23 -11.55 21.84
C VAL A 467 -18.19 -12.24 22.72
N GLY A 468 -17.22 -12.93 22.13
CA GLY A 468 -16.09 -13.54 22.83
C GLY A 468 -15.26 -12.55 23.65
N GLN A 469 -15.17 -11.29 23.22
CA GLN A 469 -14.46 -10.24 23.96
C GLN A 469 -15.13 -9.90 25.30
N HIS A 470 -16.41 -10.25 25.49
CA HIS A 470 -17.17 -9.99 26.73
C HIS A 470 -17.23 -11.17 27.69
N VAL A 471 -16.53 -12.29 27.43
CA VAL A 471 -16.57 -13.48 28.30
C VAL A 471 -16.25 -13.15 29.76
N GLU A 472 -15.29 -12.26 30.05
CA GLU A 472 -14.97 -11.86 31.42
C GLU A 472 -16.17 -11.24 32.15
N ALA A 473 -17.06 -10.55 31.44
CA ALA A 473 -18.27 -9.93 31.99
C ALA A 473 -19.46 -10.90 32.05
N MET A 474 -19.52 -11.86 31.12
CA MET A 474 -20.59 -12.86 31.05
C MET A 474 -20.37 -14.02 32.03
N GLY A 475 -19.11 -14.32 32.36
CA GLY A 475 -18.74 -15.50 33.14
C GLY A 475 -18.49 -16.75 32.29
N PRO A 476 -18.37 -17.93 32.90
CA PRO A 476 -17.96 -19.14 32.20
C PRO A 476 -18.93 -19.55 31.07
N CYS A 477 -18.42 -19.60 29.85
CA CYS A 477 -19.20 -19.92 28.65
C CYS A 477 -18.84 -21.31 28.11
N VAL A 478 -19.84 -22.09 27.68
CA VAL A 478 -19.66 -23.32 26.91
C VAL A 478 -20.26 -23.09 25.53
N PHE A 479 -19.45 -23.20 24.48
CA PHE A 479 -19.90 -22.95 23.11
C PHE A 479 -20.34 -24.25 22.43
N TYR A 480 -21.41 -24.17 21.63
CA TYR A 480 -21.98 -25.30 20.91
C TYR A 480 -21.90 -25.12 19.39
N GLU A 481 -21.49 -26.16 18.69
CA GLU A 481 -21.53 -26.23 17.22
C GLU A 481 -22.73 -27.06 16.77
N PHE A 482 -23.37 -26.66 15.67
CA PHE A 482 -24.55 -27.34 15.12
C PHE A 482 -24.18 -28.31 14.00
N ASP A 483 -24.72 -29.52 14.05
CA ASP A 483 -24.56 -30.55 13.01
C ASP A 483 -25.47 -30.31 11.80
N PHE A 484 -25.12 -29.33 10.96
CA PHE A 484 -25.91 -28.96 9.77
C PHE A 484 -26.13 -30.11 8.78
N ASN A 485 -25.18 -31.04 8.69
CA ASN A 485 -25.23 -32.14 7.72
C ASN A 485 -25.91 -33.38 8.28
N ARG A 486 -26.36 -33.34 9.55
CA ARG A 486 -26.97 -34.47 10.26
C ARG A 486 -26.10 -35.73 10.20
N ARG A 487 -24.78 -35.56 10.30
CA ARG A 487 -23.82 -36.66 10.22
C ARG A 487 -23.76 -37.46 11.53
N ILE A 488 -24.10 -36.82 12.65
CA ILE A 488 -24.20 -37.43 13.97
C ILE A 488 -25.67 -37.59 14.35
N ASP A 489 -26.35 -36.48 14.63
CA ASP A 489 -27.75 -36.49 15.07
C ASP A 489 -28.54 -35.24 14.63
N GLY A 490 -27.91 -34.28 13.94
CA GLY A 490 -28.57 -33.03 13.55
C GLY A 490 -28.83 -32.07 14.70
N SER A 491 -28.08 -32.19 15.80
CA SER A 491 -28.23 -31.39 17.02
C SER A 491 -26.99 -30.54 17.31
N TYR A 492 -26.98 -29.91 18.48
CA TYR A 492 -25.83 -29.18 19.00
C TYR A 492 -24.87 -30.10 19.76
N HIS A 493 -23.57 -29.86 19.60
CA HIS A 493 -22.52 -30.54 20.35
C HIS A 493 -21.63 -29.54 21.10
N PRO A 494 -21.32 -29.80 22.38
CA PRO A 494 -20.43 -28.93 23.14
C PRO A 494 -19.02 -28.98 22.57
N THR A 495 -18.33 -27.85 22.63
CA THR A 495 -16.91 -27.73 22.29
C THR A 495 -16.08 -27.63 23.57
N PHE A 496 -15.42 -26.50 23.80
CA PHE A 496 -14.65 -26.21 25.01
C PHE A 496 -15.32 -25.13 25.87
N LYS A 497 -14.81 -25.00 27.09
CA LYS A 497 -15.22 -23.96 28.05
C LYS A 497 -14.28 -22.77 27.94
N VAL A 498 -14.84 -21.57 27.75
CA VAL A 498 -14.11 -20.31 27.66
C VAL A 498 -14.32 -19.52 28.96
N GLN A 499 -13.22 -19.05 29.56
CA GLN A 499 -13.21 -18.40 30.88
C GLN A 499 -12.29 -17.18 30.88
#